data_AF-A0A0L8GI15-F1
#
_entry.id   AF-A0A0L8GI15-F1
#
_cell.length_a   1.000
_cell.length_b   1.000
_cell.length_c   1.000
_cell.angle_alpha   90.00
_cell.angle_beta   90.00
_cell.angle_gamma   90.00
#
_symmetry.space_group_name_H-M   'P 1'
#
loop_
_entity.id
_entity.type
_entity.pdbx_description
1 polymer ?
#
loop_
_entity_poly.entity_id
_entity_poly.type
_entity_poly.pdbx_seq_one_letter_code
_entity_poly.pdbx_strand_id
1 'polypeptide(L)'
;KVSQYFYNITIDESTDITDTPQLAIFVRSIDSSFKITEELLVLCLLKGNCTGAAVFKEIDTALEKAGVTYNRLMGIATDGAPESLCSKIIKFDHVLDNLVKAVNKAS
;
A
#
# COMPACT_ATOMS: atom_id res chain seq x y z
N LYS A 1 -12.81 -2.63 -11.31
CA LYS A 1 -12.66 -1.42 -12.17
C LYS A 1 -11.25 -0.81 -12.14
N VAL A 2 -10.44 -1.14 -11.13
CA VAL A 2 -9.02 -0.75 -11.00
C VAL A 2 -8.10 -1.46 -12.03
N SER A 3 -8.42 -2.69 -12.45
CA SER A 3 -7.52 -3.56 -13.25
C SER A 3 -7.18 -3.10 -14.68
N GLN A 4 -7.74 -2.00 -15.19
CA GLN A 4 -7.46 -1.50 -16.55
C GLN A 4 -6.50 -0.30 -16.61
N TYR A 5 -6.24 0.39 -15.49
CA TYR A 5 -5.48 1.64 -15.48
C TYR A 5 -4.20 1.53 -14.67
N PHE A 6 -3.25 2.41 -14.96
CA PHE A 6 -2.09 2.62 -14.09
C PHE A 6 -2.54 3.16 -12.74
N TYR A 7 -1.89 2.71 -11.67
CA TYR A 7 -2.33 3.04 -10.32
C TYR A 7 -1.15 3.26 -9.36
N ASN A 8 -1.42 3.99 -8.30
CA ASN A 8 -0.55 4.15 -7.15
C ASN A 8 -1.17 3.45 -5.94
N ILE A 9 -0.31 2.86 -5.11
CA ILE A 9 -0.71 2.41 -3.77
C ILE A 9 -0.46 3.58 -2.84
N THR A 10 -1.46 3.96 -2.05
CA THR A 10 -1.27 4.95 -0.99
C THR A 10 -1.47 4.26 0.34
N ILE A 11 -0.54 4.49 1.26
CA ILE A 11 -0.54 3.88 2.58
C ILE A 11 -0.72 5.01 3.57
N ASP A 12 -1.79 4.94 4.35
CA ASP A 12 -2.10 5.90 5.39
C ASP A 12 -2.01 5.22 6.75
N GLU A 13 -1.40 5.91 7.70
CA GLU A 13 -1.29 5.43 9.07
C GLU A 13 -2.26 6.21 9.95
N SER A 14 -3.04 5.48 10.73
CA SER A 14 -3.97 6.08 11.66
C SER A 14 -3.91 5.31 12.98
N THR A 15 -4.51 5.87 14.02
CA THR A 15 -4.77 5.20 15.29
C THR A 15 -6.27 5.04 15.44
N ASP A 16 -6.72 3.86 15.87
CA ASP A 16 -8.12 3.69 16.24
C ASP A 16 -8.46 4.40 17.56
N ILE A 17 -9.72 4.34 17.97
CA ILE A 17 -10.19 4.99 19.21
C ILE A 17 -9.56 4.43 20.49
N THR A 18 -8.86 3.30 20.40
CA THR A 18 -8.13 2.64 21.49
C THR A 18 -6.63 2.86 21.44
N ASP A 19 -6.17 3.80 20.58
CA ASP A 19 -4.75 4.08 20.34
C ASP A 19 -3.99 2.89 19.72
N THR A 20 -4.72 1.98 19.06
CA THR A 20 -4.10 0.89 18.29
C THR A 20 -3.74 1.41 16.90
N PRO A 21 -2.46 1.31 16.48
CA PRO A 21 -2.08 1.74 15.14
C PRO A 21 -2.68 0.84 14.06
N GLN A 22 -3.09 1.47 12.96
CA GLN A 22 -3.72 0.83 11.81
C GLN A 22 -3.14 1.38 10.51
N LEU A 23 -3.07 0.51 9.51
CA LEU A 23 -2.59 0.81 8.18
C LEU A 23 -3.75 0.72 7.18
N ALA A 24 -4.10 1.83 6.57
CA ALA A 24 -5.08 1.87 5.49
C ALA A 24 -4.34 1.83 4.15
N ILE A 25 -4.67 0.85 3.31
CA ILE A 25 -4.07 0.68 1.99
C ILE A 25 -5.11 1.05 0.94
N PHE A 26 -4.81 2.09 0.19
CA PHE A 26 -5.63 2.60 -0.90
C PHE A 26 -5.00 2.31 -2.25
N VAL A 27 -5.84 2.11 -3.27
CA VAL A 27 -5.42 2.23 -4.66
C VAL A 27 -6.00 3.48 -5.26
N ARG A 28 -5.12 4.32 -5.80
CA ARG A 28 -5.47 5.54 -6.54
C ARG A 28 -5.13 5.36 -8.01
N SER A 29 -6.10 5.57 -8.89
CA SER A 29 -5.92 5.50 -10.34
C SER A 29 -6.58 6.66 -11.04
N ILE A 30 -6.19 6.91 -12.28
CA ILE A 30 -6.84 7.87 -13.18
C ILE A 30 -7.37 7.11 -14.40
N ASP A 31 -8.64 7.30 -14.73
CA ASP A 31 -9.25 6.68 -15.91
C ASP A 31 -9.06 7.53 -17.18
N SER A 32 -9.52 7.00 -18.33
CA SER A 32 -9.42 7.68 -19.62
C SER A 32 -10.23 8.98 -19.73
N SER A 33 -11.14 9.24 -18.79
CA SER A 33 -11.90 10.48 -18.68
C SER A 33 -11.27 11.47 -17.70
N PHE A 34 -10.00 11.23 -17.31
CA PHE A 34 -9.27 11.99 -16.29
C PHE A 34 -9.95 12.00 -14.92
N LYS A 35 -10.81 11.01 -14.63
CA LYS A 35 -11.42 10.87 -13.31
C LYS A 35 -10.45 10.13 -12.40
N ILE A 36 -10.13 10.78 -11.28
CA ILE A 36 -9.38 10.15 -10.19
C ILE A 36 -10.33 9.26 -9.40
N THR A 37 -9.94 8.02 -9.18
CA THR A 37 -10.60 7.09 -8.28
C THR A 37 -9.65 6.70 -7.17
N GLU A 38 -10.18 6.65 -5.95
CA GLU A 38 -9.48 6.17 -4.77
C GLU A 38 -10.34 5.14 -4.08
N GLU A 39 -9.78 3.97 -3.82
CA GLU A 39 -10.49 2.83 -3.24
C GLU A 39 -9.66 2.24 -2.09
N LEU A 40 -10.26 2.14 -0.91
CA LEU A 40 -9.68 1.46 0.24
C LEU A 40 -9.72 -0.05 -0.02
N LEU A 41 -8.55 -0.68 -0.17
CA LEU A 41 -8.46 -2.12 -0.35
C LEU A 41 -8.54 -2.86 0.99
N VAL A 42 -7.83 -2.36 2.00
CA VAL A 42 -7.80 -2.99 3.31
C VAL A 42 -7.42 -2.00 4.41
N LEU A 43 -7.93 -2.24 5.60
CA LEU A 43 -7.51 -1.62 6.85
C LEU A 43 -6.91 -2.71 7.75
N CYS A 44 -5.59 -2.65 7.98
CA CYS A 44 -4.84 -3.65 8.72
C CYS A 44 -4.46 -3.11 10.10
N LEU A 45 -4.79 -3.85 11.17
CA LEU A 45 -4.35 -3.52 12.52
C LEU A 45 -2.87 -3.88 12.70
N LEU A 46 -2.06 -2.95 13.17
CA LEU A 46 -0.64 -3.19 13.44
C LEU A 46 -0.48 -3.71 14.87
N LYS A 47 -0.70 -5.01 15.06
CA LYS A 47 -0.49 -5.67 16.36
C LYS A 47 0.95 -6.17 16.49
N GLY A 48 1.72 -5.63 17.44
CA GLY A 48 3.09 -6.05 17.74
C GLY A 48 4.17 -5.40 16.86
N ASN A 49 5.24 -6.13 16.52
CA ASN A 49 6.35 -5.60 15.71
C ASN A 49 5.94 -5.50 14.23
N CYS A 50 5.69 -4.28 13.78
CA CYS A 50 5.31 -3.98 12.39
C CYS A 50 6.54 -3.92 11.47
N THR A 51 6.93 -5.03 10.84
CA THR A 51 8.09 -5.05 9.92
C THR A 51 7.67 -4.72 8.48
N GLY A 52 8.61 -4.23 7.66
CA GLY A 52 8.33 -3.96 6.24
C GLY A 52 7.87 -5.19 5.45
N ALA A 53 8.34 -6.39 5.83
CA ALA A 53 7.87 -7.64 5.22
C ALA A 53 6.41 -7.96 5.57
N ALA A 54 5.97 -7.64 6.79
CA ALA A 54 4.58 -7.79 7.20
C ALA A 54 3.67 -6.86 6.39
N VAL A 55 4.06 -5.59 6.25
CA VAL A 55 3.30 -4.62 5.43
C VAL A 55 3.26 -5.01 3.96
N PHE A 56 4.39 -5.44 3.39
CA PHE A 56 4.40 -5.95 2.02
C PHE A 56 3.43 -7.12 1.83
N LYS A 57 3.39 -8.07 2.78
CA LYS A 57 2.46 -9.21 2.71
C LYS A 57 0.98 -8.78 2.75
N GLU A 58 0.64 -7.79 3.57
CA GLU A 58 -0.73 -7.24 3.61
C GLU A 58 -1.09 -6.54 2.30
N ILE A 59 -0.17 -5.77 1.71
CA ILE A 59 -0.35 -5.16 0.39
C ILE A 59 -0.56 -6.23 -0.67
N ASP A 60 0.29 -7.25 -0.70
CA ASP A 60 0.23 -8.34 -1.68
C ASP A 60 -1.11 -9.08 -1.62
N THR A 61 -1.53 -9.43 -0.40
CA THR A 61 -2.82 -10.08 -0.15
C THR A 61 -4.01 -9.19 -0.55
N ALA A 62 -3.92 -7.87 -0.29
CA ALA A 62 -4.98 -6.93 -0.64
C ALA A 62 -5.12 -6.75 -2.16
N LEU A 63 -4.00 -6.65 -2.88
CA LEU A 63 -3.99 -6.56 -4.33
C LEU A 63 -4.51 -7.84 -4.99
N GLU A 64 -4.10 -9.02 -4.49
CA GLU A 64 -4.61 -10.31 -4.95
C GLU A 64 -6.14 -10.38 -4.81
N LYS A 65 -6.67 -10.04 -3.62
CA LYS A 65 -8.13 -10.01 -3.37
C LYS A 65 -8.87 -9.01 -4.25
N ALA A 66 -8.24 -7.88 -4.56
CA ALA A 66 -8.80 -6.86 -5.45
C ALA A 66 -8.69 -7.22 -6.94
N GLY A 67 -8.00 -8.31 -7.29
CA GLY A 67 -7.72 -8.68 -8.68
C GLY A 67 -6.83 -7.66 -9.40
N VAL A 68 -5.94 -7.01 -8.66
CA VAL A 68 -5.03 -5.97 -9.15
C VAL A 68 -3.62 -6.55 -9.27
N THR A 69 -2.98 -6.30 -10.40
CA THR A 69 -1.65 -6.84 -10.72
C THR A 69 -0.58 -5.76 -10.61
N TYR A 70 0.66 -6.14 -10.30
CA TYR A 70 1.79 -5.20 -10.17
C TYR A 70 2.27 -4.59 -11.49
N ASN A 71 1.93 -5.18 -12.64
CA ASN A 71 2.35 -4.71 -13.97
C ASN A 71 1.88 -3.28 -14.33
N ARG A 72 0.92 -2.73 -13.60
CA ARG A 72 0.37 -1.38 -13.78
C ARG A 72 0.64 -0.45 -12.58
N LEU A 73 1.45 -0.90 -11.62
CA LEU A 73 1.84 -0.11 -10.47
C LEU A 73 2.84 0.97 -10.88
N MET A 74 2.51 2.23 -10.60
CA MET A 74 3.35 3.39 -10.89
C MET A 74 4.16 3.87 -9.69
N GLY A 75 3.69 3.59 -8.47
CA GLY A 75 4.39 4.00 -7.27
C GLY A 75 3.62 3.70 -5.98
N ILE A 76 4.31 3.93 -4.86
CA ILE A 76 3.75 3.87 -3.51
C ILE A 76 3.92 5.25 -2.87
N ALA A 77 2.87 5.74 -2.23
CA ALA A 77 2.88 7.00 -1.48
C ALA A 77 2.49 6.77 -0.02
N THR A 78 3.04 7.56 0.87
CA THR A 78 2.70 7.63 2.30
C THR A 78 2.31 9.05 2.66
N ASP A 79 1.53 9.25 3.72
CA ASP A 79 1.12 10.58 4.21
C ASP A 79 2.29 11.48 4.65
N GLY A 80 3.47 10.90 4.86
CA GLY A 80 4.70 11.65 5.18
C GLY A 80 4.69 12.25 6.58
N ALA A 81 3.84 11.75 7.48
CA ALA A 81 3.82 12.20 8.87
C ALA A 81 5.23 12.03 9.49
N PRO A 82 5.82 13.08 10.10
CA PRO A 82 7.19 13.06 10.62
C PRO A 82 7.46 11.97 11.66
N GLU A 83 6.39 11.49 12.30
CA GLU A 83 6.39 10.42 13.29
C GLU A 83 5.45 9.27 12.91
N SER A 84 5.33 8.91 11.63
CA SER A 84 4.62 7.67 11.31
C SER A 84 5.28 6.52 12.07
N LEU A 85 4.50 5.74 12.83
CA LEU A 85 4.93 4.49 13.46
C LEU A 85 5.62 3.57 12.44
N CYS A 86 5.18 3.66 11.19
CA CYS A 86 5.78 3.06 10.01
C CYS A 86 7.20 3.58 9.74
N SER A 87 7.50 4.88 9.80
CA SER A 87 8.88 5.40 9.58
C SER A 87 9.91 4.94 10.63
N LYS A 88 9.47 4.65 11.86
CA LYS A 88 10.36 4.17 12.95
C LYS A 88 10.57 2.65 12.93
N ILE A 89 9.60 1.87 12.42
CA ILE A 89 9.62 0.39 12.47
C ILE A 89 9.78 -0.24 11.06
N ILE A 90 9.40 0.47 10.00
CA ILE A 90 9.38 0.01 8.60
C ILE A 90 10.33 0.87 7.77
N LYS A 91 11.50 0.31 7.48
CA LYS A 91 12.37 0.87 6.43
C LYS A 91 11.70 0.64 5.09
N PHE A 92 11.12 1.69 4.51
CA PHE A 92 10.47 1.66 3.20
C PHE A 92 11.41 1.21 2.08
N ASP A 93 12.72 1.41 2.22
CA ASP A 93 13.73 0.86 1.32
C ASP A 93 13.55 -0.66 1.16
N HIS A 94 13.24 -1.39 2.24
CA HIS A 94 13.03 -2.83 2.19
C HIS A 94 11.69 -3.22 1.54
N VAL A 95 10.66 -2.39 1.71
CA VAL A 95 9.36 -2.57 1.04
C VAL A 95 9.51 -2.35 -0.46
N LEU A 96 10.20 -1.26 -0.84
CA LEU A 96 10.52 -0.93 -2.23
C LEU A 96 11.41 -1.99 -2.87
N ASP A 97 12.43 -2.52 -2.17
CA ASP A 97 13.25 -3.62 -2.66
C ASP A 97 12.42 -4.87 -2.99
N ASN A 98 11.50 -5.25 -2.09
CA ASN A 98 10.63 -6.41 -2.31
C ASN A 98 9.65 -6.18 -3.44
N LEU A 99 9.17 -4.95 -3.59
CA LEU A 99 8.24 -4.58 -4.63
C LEU A 99 8.91 -4.49 -6.01
N VAL A 100 10.14 -3.96 -6.08
CA VAL A 100 10.99 -4.00 -7.29
C VAL A 100 11.22 -5.44 -7.71
N LYS A 101 11.52 -6.34 -6.76
CA LYS A 101 11.64 -7.78 -7.06
C LYS A 101 10.33 -8.39 -7.58
N ALA A 102 9.18 -8.00 -7.02
CA ALA A 102 7.88 -8.49 -7.45
C ALA A 102 7.52 -8.01 -8.87
N VAL A 103 7.73 -6.72 -9.15
CA VAL A 103 7.54 -6.11 -10.49
C VAL A 103 8.46 -6.78 -11.52
N ASN A 104 9.74 -6.96 -11.19
CA ASN A 104 10.72 -7.61 -12.08
C ASN A 104 10.45 -9.11 -12.32
N LYS A 105 9.72 -9.78 -11.42
CA LYS A 105 9.27 -11.17 -11.63
C LYS A 105 8.00 -11.26 -12.50
N ALA A 106 7.21 -10.19 -12.53
CA ALA A 106 5.98 -10.11 -13.31
C ALA A 106 6.17 -9.55 -14.73
N SER A 107 7.41 -9.13 -15.05
CA SER A 107 7.85 -8.63 -16.36
C SER A 107 8.55 -9.74 -17.14
#